data_AF-A0AA96IU01-F1
#
_entry.id   AF-A0AA96IU01-F1
#
_cell.length_a   1.000
_cell.length_b   1.000
_cell.length_c   1.000
_cell.angle_alpha   90.00
_cell.angle_beta   90.00
_cell.angle_gamma   90.00
#
_symmetry.space_group_name_H-M   'P 1'
#
loop_
_entity.id
_entity.type
_entity.pdbx_description
1 polymer ?
#
loop_
_entity_poly.entity_id
_entity_poly.type
_entity_poly.pdbx_seq_one_letter_code
_entity_poly.pdbx_strand_id
1 'polypeptide(L)'
;MSLKDASRRRFMKGALTGIPAVTIGSGVSLTAFADEPPQQLTDYQPAFFEAGEWDFIIAACDRLIPGTGPGPGALDTNVPIFIDRQMEGGFGHAADWYMKGPFPDDVPALFGHQIPLTPREMYREGIAAVNDFCQDRHDAAFAALDDAARDQVLTQLQDGEIEMASMRGSYFFDMLLQNTKEGYFADPIHGGNKHMASWKFIGFPGARASYREWVDQHNVEYPLGPVSLNGERG
;
A
#
# COMPACT_ATOMS: atom_id res chain seq x y z
N MET A 1 58.64 -27.31 14.67
CA MET A 1 58.53 -26.02 13.96
C MET A 1 58.35 -26.29 12.47
N SER A 2 57.16 -26.04 11.92
CA SER A 2 57.02 -25.63 10.53
C SER A 2 55.64 -25.00 10.34
N LEU A 3 55.68 -23.70 10.06
CA LEU A 3 54.59 -22.74 10.00
C LEU A 3 53.80 -22.93 8.69
N LYS A 4 52.71 -23.71 8.71
CA LYS A 4 51.82 -23.81 7.54
C LYS A 4 50.35 -23.44 7.77
N ASP A 5 49.93 -23.15 9.00
CA ASP A 5 48.51 -22.83 9.27
C ASP A 5 48.16 -21.35 9.46
N ALA A 6 49.14 -20.45 9.45
CA ALA A 6 48.89 -19.01 9.60
C ALA A 6 48.44 -18.30 8.31
N SER A 7 48.55 -18.94 7.13
CA SER A 7 48.32 -18.28 5.85
C SER A 7 46.87 -18.31 5.34
N ARG A 8 46.01 -19.19 5.88
CA ARG A 8 44.60 -19.30 5.45
C ARG A 8 43.68 -18.28 6.12
N ARG A 9 44.06 -17.77 7.30
CA ARG A 9 43.25 -16.83 8.08
C ARG A 9 43.48 -15.34 7.75
N ARG A 10 44.44 -15.03 6.87
CA ARG A 10 44.78 -13.65 6.47
C ARG A 10 44.23 -13.23 5.10
N PHE A 11 43.64 -14.14 4.34
CA PHE A 11 43.03 -13.83 3.04
C PHE A 11 41.62 -13.22 3.17
N MET A 12 40.98 -13.34 4.34
CA MET A 12 39.62 -12.82 4.61
C MET A 12 39.62 -11.44 5.32
N LYS A 13 40.71 -10.68 5.25
CA LYS A 13 40.76 -9.31 5.80
C LYS A 13 41.61 -8.40 4.93
N GLY A 14 41.00 -7.82 3.91
CA GLY A 14 41.50 -6.61 3.28
C GLY A 14 41.35 -6.59 1.76
N ALA A 15 40.31 -5.91 1.27
CA ALA A 15 40.36 -5.06 0.09
C ALA A 15 38.98 -4.37 -0.12
N LEU A 16 38.72 -3.34 0.69
CA LEU A 16 37.97 -2.18 0.22
C LEU A 16 39.01 -1.31 -0.52
N THR A 17 38.99 -1.30 -1.86
CA THR A 17 39.32 -0.16 -2.75
C THR A 17 39.44 -0.61 -4.22
N GLY A 18 38.63 0.01 -5.09
CA GLY A 18 38.85 0.11 -6.54
C GLY A 18 38.37 -1.07 -7.39
N ILE A 19 37.21 -0.93 -8.03
CA ILE A 19 36.80 -1.81 -9.15
C ILE A 19 37.22 -1.12 -10.46
N PRO A 20 38.16 -1.66 -11.23
CA PRO A 20 38.32 -1.27 -12.63
C PRO A 20 37.15 -1.89 -13.41
N ALA A 21 36.42 -1.06 -14.16
CA ALA A 21 35.36 -1.51 -15.04
C ALA A 21 35.96 -2.38 -16.16
N VAL A 22 35.72 -3.69 -16.11
CA VAL A 22 36.01 -4.63 -17.20
C VAL A 22 34.71 -4.87 -17.95
N THR A 23 34.59 -4.30 -19.14
CA THR A 23 33.51 -4.61 -20.08
C THR A 23 33.87 -5.86 -20.88
N ILE A 24 33.34 -7.01 -20.46
CA ILE A 24 33.31 -8.24 -21.28
C ILE A 24 31.83 -8.62 -21.46
N GLY A 25 31.48 -8.91 -22.71
CA GLY A 25 30.12 -8.94 -23.23
C GLY A 25 29.17 -9.98 -22.64
N SER A 26 27.89 -9.73 -22.90
CA SER A 26 26.75 -10.62 -22.69
C SER A 26 26.64 -11.22 -21.30
N GLY A 27 26.63 -10.37 -20.28
CA GLY A 27 26.22 -10.71 -18.92
C GLY A 27 25.20 -9.69 -18.45
N VAL A 28 24.06 -10.16 -17.97
CA VAL A 28 23.07 -9.33 -17.27
C VAL A 28 23.80 -8.52 -16.20
N SER A 29 23.76 -7.19 -16.29
CA SER A 29 24.25 -6.32 -15.23
C SER A 29 23.40 -6.56 -13.98
N LEU A 30 23.90 -7.34 -13.03
CA LEU A 30 23.30 -7.52 -11.70
C LEU A 30 23.61 -6.34 -10.75
N THR A 31 23.97 -5.18 -11.29
CA THR A 31 24.31 -3.98 -10.52
C THR A 31 23.36 -2.84 -10.87
N ALA A 32 22.11 -2.91 -10.42
CA ALA A 32 21.23 -1.74 -10.29
C ALA A 32 19.90 -2.12 -9.58
N PHE A 33 19.95 -2.46 -8.30
CA PHE A 33 18.81 -2.26 -7.39
C PHE A 33 19.37 -1.78 -6.05
N ALA A 34 20.18 -0.72 -6.10
CA ALA A 34 20.69 -0.05 -4.91
C ALA A 34 19.87 1.23 -4.71
N ASP A 35 19.12 1.24 -3.61
CA ASP A 35 18.71 2.40 -2.81
C ASP A 35 18.20 3.63 -3.57
N GLU A 36 17.04 3.54 -4.23
CA GLU A 36 16.17 4.71 -4.21
C GLU A 36 15.54 4.78 -2.81
N PRO A 37 15.79 5.85 -2.03
CA PRO A 37 15.16 6.00 -0.72
C PRO A 37 13.65 6.01 -0.93
N PRO A 38 12.88 5.28 -0.12
CA PRO A 38 11.45 5.17 -0.34
C PRO A 38 10.81 6.54 -0.22
N GLN A 39 9.88 6.78 -1.13
CA GLN A 39 9.23 8.06 -1.30
C GLN A 39 8.62 8.55 0.03
N GLN A 40 8.80 9.83 0.32
CA GLN A 40 8.16 10.47 1.47
C GLN A 40 6.77 10.91 1.06
N LEU A 41 5.78 10.63 1.91
CA LEU A 41 4.39 11.00 1.64
C LEU A 41 4.23 12.52 1.47
N THR A 42 4.99 13.32 2.23
CA THR A 42 4.97 14.79 2.18
C THR A 42 5.45 15.38 0.85
N ASP A 43 6.28 14.64 0.11
CA ASP A 43 6.89 15.10 -1.14
C ASP A 43 6.22 14.44 -2.36
N TYR A 44 5.22 13.59 -2.14
CA TYR A 44 4.50 12.88 -3.18
C TYR A 44 3.63 13.85 -3.98
N GLN A 45 3.62 13.69 -5.31
CA GLN A 45 2.70 14.36 -6.21
C GLN A 45 1.78 13.30 -6.82
N PRO A 46 0.47 13.30 -6.51
CA PRO A 46 -0.45 12.30 -7.02
C PRO A 46 -0.58 12.39 -8.55
N ALA A 47 -0.62 11.21 -9.17
CA ALA A 47 -0.81 11.09 -10.61
C ALA A 47 -2.30 11.07 -10.99
N PHE A 48 -3.14 10.47 -10.14
CA PHE A 48 -4.57 10.37 -10.37
C PHE A 48 -5.36 11.40 -9.59
N PHE A 49 -5.15 11.51 -8.28
CA PHE A 49 -5.97 12.38 -7.43
C PHE A 49 -5.63 13.86 -7.60
N GLU A 50 -6.64 14.70 -7.69
CA GLU A 50 -6.49 16.15 -7.61
C GLU A 50 -6.20 16.60 -6.18
N ALA A 51 -5.74 17.84 -5.98
CA ALA A 51 -5.30 18.32 -4.66
C ALA A 51 -6.35 18.10 -3.54
N GLY A 52 -7.61 18.46 -3.77
CA GLY A 52 -8.68 18.25 -2.77
C GLY A 52 -9.06 16.78 -2.57
N GLU A 53 -8.93 15.95 -3.60
CA GLU A 53 -9.16 14.51 -3.50
C GLU A 53 -8.01 13.81 -2.79
N TRP A 54 -6.79 14.29 -2.99
CA TRP A 54 -5.61 13.81 -2.28
C TRP A 54 -5.72 14.10 -0.78
N ASP A 55 -6.14 15.32 -0.41
CA ASP A 55 -6.40 15.67 0.99
C ASP A 55 -7.48 14.75 1.60
N PHE A 56 -8.53 14.43 0.84
CA PHE A 56 -9.53 13.44 1.24
C PHE A 56 -8.90 12.07 1.51
N ILE A 57 -8.08 11.56 0.58
CA ILE A 57 -7.45 10.23 0.69
C ILE A 57 -6.52 10.16 1.89
N ILE A 58 -5.73 11.20 2.13
CA ILE A 58 -4.86 11.32 3.31
C ILE A 58 -5.70 11.25 4.59
N ALA A 59 -6.72 12.10 4.70
CA ALA A 59 -7.57 12.17 5.89
C ALA A 59 -8.32 10.85 6.13
N ALA A 60 -8.88 10.24 5.08
CA ALA A 60 -9.65 9.01 5.21
C ALA A 60 -8.76 7.81 5.59
N CYS A 61 -7.58 7.67 4.96
CA CYS A 61 -6.63 6.61 5.32
C CYS A 61 -6.17 6.72 6.78
N ASP A 62 -5.92 7.93 7.28
CA ASP A 62 -5.55 8.17 8.66
C ASP A 62 -6.66 7.79 9.66
N ARG A 63 -7.93 7.88 9.26
CA ARG A 63 -9.04 7.40 10.08
C ARG A 63 -9.23 5.88 10.02
N LEU A 64 -8.97 5.26 8.88
CA LEU A 64 -9.13 3.81 8.68
C LEU A 64 -8.05 2.97 9.39
N ILE A 65 -6.79 3.42 9.37
CA ILE A 65 -5.70 2.83 10.16
C ILE A 65 -4.90 3.96 10.82
N PRO A 66 -5.29 4.39 12.04
CA PRO A 66 -4.68 5.54 12.69
C PRO A 66 -3.29 5.24 13.26
N GLY A 67 -2.40 6.24 13.20
CA GLY A 67 -1.04 6.15 13.75
C GLY A 67 -0.96 6.19 15.28
N THR A 68 -2.07 6.41 15.98
CA THR A 68 -2.14 6.41 17.45
C THR A 68 -2.22 5.01 18.07
N GLY A 69 -2.34 3.97 17.23
CA GLY A 69 -2.38 2.57 17.65
C GLY A 69 -1.01 1.98 18.02
N PRO A 70 -0.97 0.66 18.33
CA PRO A 70 0.28 -0.03 18.67
C PRO A 70 1.20 -0.30 17.47
N GLY A 71 0.67 -0.22 16.24
CA GLY A 71 1.42 -0.37 15.00
C GLY A 71 1.48 0.94 14.21
N PRO A 72 2.20 0.95 13.07
CA PRO A 72 2.28 2.14 12.22
C PRO A 72 0.91 2.48 11.61
N GLY A 73 0.63 3.75 11.38
CA GLY A 73 -0.60 4.19 10.70
C GLY A 73 -0.55 3.96 9.18
N ALA A 74 -1.68 4.19 8.51
CA ALA A 74 -1.75 4.19 7.04
C ALA A 74 -0.80 5.21 6.41
N LEU A 75 -0.64 6.38 7.05
CA LEU A 75 0.24 7.43 6.55
C LEU A 75 1.72 7.08 6.72
N ASP A 76 2.09 6.48 7.86
CA ASP A 76 3.47 6.01 8.13
C ASP A 76 3.91 4.94 7.12
N THR A 77 2.95 4.23 6.54
CA THR A 77 3.15 3.14 5.60
C THR A 77 2.94 3.53 4.14
N ASN A 78 2.75 4.81 3.82
CA ASN A 78 2.48 5.30 2.45
C ASN A 78 1.25 4.69 1.76
N VAL A 79 0.23 4.24 2.51
CA VAL A 79 -1.02 3.71 1.93
C VAL A 79 -1.64 4.65 0.88
N PRO A 80 -1.73 5.99 1.09
CA PRO A 80 -2.24 6.90 0.07
C PRO A 80 -1.52 6.80 -1.28
N ILE A 81 -0.20 6.63 -1.27
CA ILE A 81 0.61 6.49 -2.49
C ILE A 81 0.26 5.20 -3.22
N PHE A 82 0.09 4.09 -2.48
CA PHE A 82 -0.40 2.85 -3.07
C PHE A 82 -1.72 3.07 -3.80
N ILE A 83 -2.71 3.68 -3.14
CA ILE A 83 -4.04 3.88 -3.73
C ILE A 83 -3.93 4.71 -5.02
N ASP A 84 -3.21 5.84 -5.00
CA ASP A 84 -3.02 6.69 -6.20
C ASP A 84 -2.38 5.91 -7.37
N ARG A 85 -1.33 5.13 -7.10
CA ARG A 85 -0.67 4.32 -8.15
C ARG A 85 -1.57 3.23 -8.70
N GLN A 86 -2.42 2.63 -7.87
CA GLN A 86 -3.39 1.64 -8.32
C GLN A 86 -4.45 2.24 -9.24
N MET A 87 -4.80 3.52 -9.08
CA MET A 87 -5.76 4.21 -9.93
C MET A 87 -5.24 4.42 -11.37
N GLU A 88 -3.94 4.61 -11.56
CA GLU A 88 -3.32 4.65 -12.90
C GLU A 88 -2.90 3.25 -13.40
N GLY A 89 -3.07 2.21 -12.59
CA GLY A 89 -2.80 0.82 -12.96
C GLY A 89 -3.97 0.12 -13.65
N GLY A 90 -3.75 -1.12 -14.09
CA GLY A 90 -4.80 -1.96 -14.69
C GLY A 90 -6.00 -2.17 -13.77
N PHE A 91 -5.79 -2.17 -12.45
CA PHE A 91 -6.87 -2.19 -11.45
C PHE A 91 -7.78 -0.96 -11.58
N GLY A 92 -7.22 0.25 -11.52
CA GLY A 92 -7.99 1.49 -11.64
C GLY A 92 -8.79 1.59 -12.93
N HIS A 93 -8.22 1.08 -14.03
CA HIS A 93 -8.88 1.01 -15.34
C HIS A 93 -9.84 -0.18 -15.52
N ALA A 94 -10.01 -1.01 -14.50
CA ALA A 94 -10.81 -2.23 -14.56
C ALA A 94 -10.43 -3.14 -15.76
N ALA A 95 -9.14 -3.20 -16.11
CA ALA A 95 -8.65 -3.78 -17.36
C ALA A 95 -9.02 -5.26 -17.54
N ASP A 96 -9.11 -6.00 -16.43
CA ASP A 96 -9.45 -7.43 -16.40
C ASP A 96 -10.86 -7.69 -15.83
N TRP A 97 -11.67 -6.65 -15.59
CA TRP A 97 -13.00 -6.80 -15.01
C TRP A 97 -14.06 -7.02 -16.09
N TYR A 98 -15.07 -7.83 -15.77
CA TYR A 98 -16.25 -7.94 -16.63
C TYR A 98 -17.20 -6.77 -16.35
N MET A 99 -17.12 -5.74 -17.18
CA MET A 99 -17.88 -4.48 -17.03
C MET A 99 -19.13 -4.40 -17.92
N LYS A 100 -19.68 -5.53 -18.37
CA LYS A 100 -20.91 -5.55 -19.18
C LYS A 100 -22.11 -5.82 -18.29
N GLY A 101 -23.16 -5.03 -18.48
CA GLY A 101 -24.43 -5.24 -17.79
C GLY A 101 -25.15 -6.53 -18.22
N PRO A 102 -26.28 -6.84 -17.59
CA PRO A 102 -26.98 -6.01 -16.59
C PRO A 102 -26.25 -5.95 -15.24
N PHE A 103 -26.47 -4.85 -14.49
CA PHE A 103 -25.97 -4.62 -13.14
C PHE A 103 -27.13 -4.69 -12.13
N PRO A 104 -27.60 -5.89 -11.78
CA PRO A 104 -28.74 -6.06 -10.88
C PRO A 104 -28.37 -5.75 -9.42
N ASP A 105 -29.26 -5.07 -8.72
CA ASP A 105 -29.11 -4.77 -7.28
C ASP A 105 -29.53 -5.93 -6.36
N ASP A 106 -30.23 -6.94 -6.90
CA ASP A 106 -30.83 -8.05 -6.17
C ASP A 106 -30.04 -9.37 -6.27
N VAL A 107 -28.70 -9.28 -6.21
CA VAL A 107 -27.81 -10.44 -6.24
C VAL A 107 -27.27 -10.81 -4.86
N PRO A 108 -26.86 -12.09 -4.65
CA PRO A 108 -26.16 -12.47 -3.43
C PRO A 108 -24.88 -11.65 -3.24
N ALA A 109 -24.59 -11.24 -2.00
CA ALA A 109 -23.39 -10.46 -1.66
C ALA A 109 -22.07 -11.12 -2.10
N LEU A 110 -22.05 -12.45 -2.25
CA LEU A 110 -20.90 -13.22 -2.76
C LEU A 110 -20.50 -12.87 -4.20
N PHE A 111 -21.35 -12.17 -4.95
CA PHE A 111 -21.07 -11.78 -6.34
C PHE A 111 -20.27 -10.47 -6.42
N GLY A 112 -20.06 -9.79 -5.29
CA GLY A 112 -19.42 -8.48 -5.25
C GLY A 112 -20.32 -7.37 -5.79
N HIS A 113 -19.76 -6.17 -5.89
CA HIS A 113 -20.49 -4.98 -6.33
C HIS A 113 -20.88 -5.10 -7.82
N GLN A 114 -22.16 -4.89 -8.12
CA GLN A 114 -22.68 -4.88 -9.49
C GLN A 114 -22.94 -3.43 -9.90
N ILE A 115 -21.91 -2.71 -10.35
CA ILE A 115 -22.03 -1.32 -10.78
C ILE A 115 -21.23 -1.07 -12.07
N PRO A 116 -21.67 -0.13 -12.93
CA PRO A 116 -21.00 0.20 -14.19
C PRO A 116 -19.77 1.10 -14.02
N LEU A 117 -19.16 1.14 -12.84
CA LEU A 117 -18.05 2.03 -12.53
C LEU A 117 -16.73 1.26 -12.41
N THR A 118 -15.69 1.76 -13.08
CA THR A 118 -14.31 1.39 -12.79
C THR A 118 -13.91 1.89 -11.40
N PRO A 119 -12.86 1.33 -10.76
CA PRO A 119 -12.40 1.86 -9.47
C PRO A 119 -12.06 3.35 -9.51
N ARG A 120 -11.45 3.85 -10.60
CA ARG A 120 -11.21 5.29 -10.78
C ARG A 120 -12.51 6.10 -10.68
N GLU A 121 -13.55 5.69 -11.40
CA GLU A 121 -14.83 6.38 -11.41
C GLU A 121 -15.51 6.32 -10.05
N MET A 122 -15.43 5.18 -9.34
CA MET A 122 -15.91 5.06 -7.97
C MET A 122 -15.21 6.07 -7.04
N TYR A 123 -13.90 6.22 -7.14
CA TYR A 123 -13.16 7.20 -6.34
C TYR A 123 -13.57 8.64 -6.66
N ARG A 124 -13.70 9.00 -7.94
CA ARG A 124 -14.13 10.36 -8.32
C ARG A 124 -15.53 10.69 -7.82
N GLU A 125 -16.49 9.80 -8.05
CA GLU A 125 -17.87 10.02 -7.61
C GLU A 125 -17.99 9.99 -6.08
N GLY A 126 -17.35 9.02 -5.43
CA GLY A 126 -17.42 8.84 -3.98
C GLY A 126 -16.83 10.01 -3.22
N ILE A 127 -15.65 10.51 -3.63
CA ILE A 127 -15.01 11.67 -2.98
C ILE A 127 -15.87 12.92 -3.17
N ALA A 128 -16.39 13.16 -4.38
CA ALA A 128 -17.25 14.30 -4.65
C ALA A 128 -18.51 14.27 -3.77
N ALA A 129 -19.22 13.14 -3.73
CA ALA A 129 -20.44 13.00 -2.95
C ALA A 129 -20.21 13.17 -1.43
N VAL A 130 -19.10 12.65 -0.90
CA VAL A 130 -18.77 12.84 0.53
C VAL A 130 -18.40 14.30 0.81
N ASN A 131 -17.66 14.96 -0.06
CA ASN A 131 -17.35 16.37 0.12
C ASN A 131 -18.59 17.26 0.04
N ASP A 132 -19.51 17.00 -0.90
CA ASP A 132 -20.80 17.70 -0.98
C ASP A 132 -21.62 17.48 0.30
N PHE A 133 -21.70 16.23 0.77
CA PHE A 133 -22.35 15.90 2.04
C PHE A 133 -21.76 16.66 3.24
N CYS A 134 -20.42 16.77 3.28
CA CYS A 134 -19.73 17.50 4.33
C CYS A 134 -19.95 19.01 4.22
N GLN A 135 -19.93 19.56 3.00
CA GLN A 135 -20.19 20.97 2.75
C GLN A 135 -21.59 21.35 3.22
N ASP A 136 -22.60 20.53 2.93
CA ASP A 136 -24.00 20.79 3.32
C ASP A 136 -24.22 20.71 4.85
N ARG A 137 -23.54 19.80 5.55
CA ARG A 137 -23.76 19.54 6.99
C ARG A 137 -22.80 20.28 7.92
N HIS A 138 -21.61 20.58 7.44
CA HIS A 138 -20.49 21.07 8.25
C HIS A 138 -19.85 22.34 7.69
N ASP A 139 -20.28 22.84 6.53
CA ASP A 139 -19.71 24.01 5.84
C ASP A 139 -18.20 23.88 5.57
N ALA A 140 -17.73 22.64 5.38
CA ALA A 140 -16.33 22.31 5.17
C ALA A 140 -16.19 21.00 4.38
N ALA A 141 -15.08 20.86 3.65
CA ALA A 141 -14.69 19.59 3.03
C ALA A 141 -14.34 18.53 4.09
N PHE A 142 -14.46 17.24 3.75
CA PHE A 142 -14.20 16.13 4.66
C PHE A 142 -12.81 16.22 5.35
N ALA A 143 -11.78 16.53 4.57
CA ALA A 143 -10.41 16.65 5.06
C ALA A 143 -10.20 17.82 6.04
N ALA A 144 -11.10 18.82 6.07
CA ALA A 144 -11.02 19.96 6.97
C ALA A 144 -11.79 19.74 8.29
N LEU A 145 -12.57 18.66 8.40
CA LEU A 145 -13.27 18.29 9.63
C LEU A 145 -12.29 17.82 10.71
N ASP A 146 -12.71 17.85 11.98
CA ASP A 146 -11.98 17.19 13.06
C ASP A 146 -12.14 15.66 13.00
N ASP A 147 -11.29 14.93 13.73
CA ASP A 147 -11.24 13.46 13.63
C ASP A 147 -12.56 12.78 14.00
N ALA A 148 -13.30 13.33 14.98
CA ALA A 148 -14.57 12.76 15.41
C ALA A 148 -15.65 12.94 14.34
N ALA A 149 -15.70 14.11 13.69
CA ALA A 149 -16.59 14.37 12.57
C ALA A 149 -16.21 13.52 11.34
N ARG A 150 -14.91 13.34 11.04
CA ARG A 150 -14.46 12.43 9.98
C ARG A 150 -14.91 10.99 10.23
N ASP A 151 -14.76 10.49 11.46
CA ASP A 151 -15.22 9.15 11.85
C ASP A 151 -16.73 8.99 11.69
N GLN A 152 -17.49 10.00 12.08
CA GLN A 152 -18.93 10.02 11.91
C GLN A 152 -19.32 9.95 10.42
N VAL A 153 -18.71 10.78 9.58
CA VAL A 153 -18.98 10.80 8.14
C VAL A 153 -18.61 9.46 7.49
N LEU A 154 -17.48 8.86 7.85
CA LEU A 154 -17.09 7.53 7.36
C LEU A 154 -18.06 6.44 7.80
N THR A 155 -18.60 6.53 9.01
CA THR A 155 -19.65 5.61 9.50
C THR A 155 -20.94 5.77 8.69
N GLN A 156 -21.38 7.01 8.44
CA GLN A 156 -22.56 7.30 7.62
C GLN A 156 -22.38 6.84 6.16
N LEU A 157 -21.16 6.98 5.63
CA LEU A 157 -20.80 6.45 4.32
C LEU A 157 -20.91 4.92 4.29
N GLN A 158 -20.35 4.24 5.30
CA GLN A 158 -20.41 2.78 5.45
C GLN A 158 -21.86 2.28 5.54
N ASP A 159 -22.71 2.99 6.30
CA ASP A 159 -24.12 2.62 6.50
C ASP A 159 -25.00 2.98 5.29
N GLY A 160 -24.43 3.66 4.28
CA GLY A 160 -25.12 4.03 3.05
C GLY A 160 -26.08 5.22 3.21
N GLU A 161 -25.85 6.07 4.21
CA GLU A 161 -26.65 7.28 4.48
C GLU A 161 -26.26 8.47 3.59
N ILE A 162 -25.14 8.35 2.86
CA ILE A 162 -24.68 9.34 1.89
C ILE A 162 -25.19 8.93 0.50
N GLU A 163 -26.10 9.73 -0.04
CA GLU A 163 -26.63 9.57 -1.40
C GLU A 163 -25.54 9.78 -2.44
N MET A 164 -25.52 8.92 -3.46
CA MET A 164 -24.61 9.02 -4.61
C MET A 164 -25.36 8.69 -5.90
N ALA A 165 -24.85 9.12 -7.04
CA ALA A 165 -25.58 9.08 -8.29
C ALA A 165 -25.67 7.67 -8.90
N SER A 166 -24.59 6.90 -8.80
CA SER A 166 -24.40 5.65 -9.56
C SER A 166 -24.06 4.45 -8.68
N MET A 167 -23.83 4.64 -7.38
CA MET A 167 -23.52 3.56 -6.44
C MET A 167 -24.05 3.83 -5.03
N ARG A 168 -23.97 2.84 -4.15
CA ARG A 168 -24.25 3.03 -2.71
C ARG A 168 -23.00 3.56 -2.02
N GLY A 169 -23.16 4.43 -1.03
CA GLY A 169 -22.04 4.90 -0.19
C GLY A 169 -21.19 3.77 0.39
N SER A 170 -21.85 2.68 0.80
CA SER A 170 -21.18 1.49 1.32
C SER A 170 -20.21 0.84 0.32
N TYR A 171 -20.50 0.89 -1.00
CA TYR A 171 -19.60 0.33 -2.02
C TYR A 171 -18.31 1.14 -2.14
N PHE A 172 -18.41 2.47 -2.02
CA PHE A 172 -17.22 3.32 -1.98
C PHE A 172 -16.41 3.10 -0.71
N PHE A 173 -17.08 3.01 0.45
CA PHE A 173 -16.42 2.70 1.71
C PHE A 173 -15.68 1.36 1.66
N ASP A 174 -16.33 0.31 1.16
CA ASP A 174 -15.75 -1.03 1.03
C ASP A 174 -14.51 -1.01 0.13
N MET A 175 -14.58 -0.32 -1.02
CA MET A 175 -13.43 -0.15 -1.93
C MET A 175 -12.27 0.56 -1.23
N LEU A 176 -12.55 1.68 -0.58
CA LEU A 176 -11.54 2.47 0.13
C LEU A 176 -10.89 1.64 1.24
N LEU A 177 -11.69 0.98 2.08
CA LEU A 177 -11.21 0.12 3.16
C LEU A 177 -10.37 -1.05 2.63
N GLN A 178 -10.81 -1.68 1.53
CA GLN A 178 -10.08 -2.75 0.88
C GLN A 178 -8.72 -2.25 0.38
N ASN A 179 -8.67 -1.16 -0.38
CA ASN A 179 -7.42 -0.64 -0.91
C ASN A 179 -6.49 -0.08 0.19
N THR A 180 -7.04 0.45 1.29
CA THR A 180 -6.25 0.82 2.48
C THR A 180 -5.57 -0.41 3.07
N LYS A 181 -6.29 -1.52 3.26
CA LYS A 181 -5.72 -2.78 3.77
C LYS A 181 -4.68 -3.36 2.82
N GLU A 182 -4.96 -3.36 1.52
CA GLU A 182 -4.03 -3.82 0.49
C GLU A 182 -2.76 -2.99 0.51
N GLY A 183 -2.84 -1.65 0.50
CA GLY A 183 -1.68 -0.78 0.59
C GLY A 183 -0.89 -0.96 1.88
N TYR A 184 -1.57 -1.27 2.99
CA TYR A 184 -0.93 -1.46 4.28
C TYR A 184 -0.12 -2.75 4.33
N PHE A 185 -0.59 -3.83 3.68
CA PHE A 185 0.04 -5.15 3.74
C PHE A 185 0.75 -5.58 2.44
N ALA A 186 0.67 -4.81 1.37
CA ALA A 186 1.36 -5.09 0.10
C ALA A 186 2.88 -5.06 0.26
N ASP A 187 3.58 -5.58 -0.75
CA ASP A 187 5.01 -5.36 -0.87
C ASP A 187 5.31 -3.87 -1.15
N PRO A 188 6.37 -3.29 -0.56
CA PRO A 188 6.72 -1.88 -0.77
C PRO A 188 6.90 -1.45 -2.23
N ILE A 189 7.20 -2.38 -3.14
CA ILE A 189 7.33 -2.10 -4.57
C ILE A 189 6.06 -1.45 -5.16
N HIS A 190 4.89 -1.70 -4.57
CA HIS A 190 3.61 -1.14 -5.01
C HIS A 190 3.34 0.27 -4.45
N GLY A 191 4.24 0.83 -3.64
CA GLY A 191 4.14 2.19 -3.08
C GLY A 191 3.54 2.27 -1.68
N GLY A 192 2.92 1.19 -1.19
CA GLY A 192 2.43 1.06 0.18
C GLY A 192 3.46 0.40 1.10
N ASN A 193 3.04 0.02 2.30
CA ASN A 193 3.84 -0.66 3.33
C ASN A 193 5.31 -0.22 3.40
N LYS A 194 5.56 1.10 3.37
CA LYS A 194 6.91 1.68 3.36
C LYS A 194 7.82 1.01 4.39
N HIS A 195 9.03 0.64 3.96
CA HIS A 195 10.02 -0.06 4.79
C HIS A 195 9.53 -1.38 5.41
N MET A 196 8.49 -1.99 4.83
CA MET A 196 7.83 -3.18 5.36
C MET A 196 7.33 -2.96 6.79
N ALA A 197 6.95 -1.73 7.15
CA ALA A 197 6.65 -1.36 8.53
C ALA A 197 5.48 -2.16 9.12
N SER A 198 4.43 -2.44 8.35
CA SER A 198 3.34 -3.31 8.83
C SER A 198 3.81 -4.74 9.01
N TRP A 199 4.66 -5.25 8.10
CA TRP A 199 5.21 -6.60 8.18
C TRP A 199 6.10 -6.79 9.41
N LYS A 200 6.95 -5.79 9.72
CA LYS A 200 7.73 -5.78 10.96
C LYS A 200 6.83 -5.84 12.18
N PHE A 201 5.75 -5.06 12.18
CA PHE A 201 4.81 -5.02 13.29
C PHE A 201 4.11 -6.36 13.52
N ILE A 202 3.64 -7.04 12.46
CA ILE A 202 2.94 -8.32 12.57
C ILE A 202 3.87 -9.55 12.58
N GLY A 203 5.19 -9.35 12.48
CA GLY A 203 6.17 -10.44 12.37
C GLY A 203 6.10 -11.21 11.06
N PHE A 204 5.59 -10.61 9.98
CA PHE A 204 5.56 -11.25 8.67
C PHE A 204 6.95 -11.18 8.01
N PRO A 205 7.54 -12.32 7.63
CA PRO A 205 8.92 -12.37 7.13
C PRO A 205 9.11 -11.92 5.67
N GLY A 206 8.04 -11.53 4.98
CA GLY A 206 8.08 -11.04 3.60
C GLY A 206 8.34 -12.13 2.55
N ALA A 207 8.78 -11.72 1.37
CA ALA A 207 8.99 -12.54 0.17
C ALA A 207 10.30 -13.34 0.20
N ARG A 208 10.64 -13.99 1.31
CA ARG A 208 11.85 -14.84 1.36
C ARG A 208 11.69 -16.08 0.50
N ALA A 209 12.75 -16.39 -0.25
CA ALA A 209 12.77 -17.47 -1.23
C ALA A 209 12.69 -18.89 -0.65
N SER A 210 13.05 -19.10 0.63
CA SER A 210 13.02 -20.43 1.26
C SER A 210 12.70 -20.37 2.74
N TYR A 211 11.71 -21.16 3.14
CA TYR A 211 11.30 -21.41 4.53
C TYR A 211 11.45 -22.88 4.94
N ARG A 212 12.15 -23.70 4.14
CA ARG A 212 12.12 -25.16 4.28
C ARG A 212 12.54 -25.66 5.68
N GLU A 213 13.47 -24.97 6.33
CA GLU A 213 13.97 -25.30 7.67
C GLU A 213 13.03 -24.84 8.82
N TRP A 214 11.99 -24.06 8.49
CA TRP A 214 11.07 -23.44 9.44
C TRP A 214 9.66 -24.03 9.41
N VAL A 215 9.37 -24.92 8.45
CA VAL A 215 8.03 -25.53 8.28
C VAL A 215 7.58 -26.29 9.54
N ASP A 216 8.50 -27.02 10.18
CA ASP A 216 8.21 -27.83 11.37
C ASP A 216 8.42 -27.05 12.69
N GLN A 217 8.81 -25.78 12.62
CA GLN A 217 9.04 -24.94 13.79
C GLN A 217 7.76 -24.18 14.15
N HIS A 218 6.96 -24.76 15.03
CA HIS A 218 5.72 -24.16 15.50
C HIS A 218 5.92 -23.30 16.74
N ASN A 219 5.21 -22.16 16.82
CA ASN A 219 5.23 -21.25 17.97
C ASN A 219 6.63 -20.73 18.35
N VAL A 220 7.54 -20.66 17.37
CA VAL A 220 8.86 -20.04 17.53
C VAL A 220 8.87 -18.75 16.72
N GLU A 221 9.35 -17.67 17.33
CA GLU A 221 9.52 -16.39 16.66
C GLU A 221 10.55 -16.52 15.52
N TYR A 222 10.18 -16.01 14.34
CA TYR A 222 11.08 -16.02 13.20
C TYR A 222 12.17 -14.95 13.38
N PRO A 223 13.47 -15.30 13.38
CA PRO A 223 14.53 -14.41 13.89
C PRO A 223 15.02 -13.37 12.87
N LEU A 224 14.53 -13.39 11.64
CA LEU A 224 15.00 -12.51 10.58
C LEU A 224 13.91 -11.53 10.17
N GLY A 225 14.29 -10.27 9.95
CA GLY A 225 13.38 -9.22 9.47
C GLY A 225 12.77 -9.53 8.09
N PRO A 226 11.78 -8.75 7.65
CA PRO A 226 11.14 -8.95 6.37
C PRO A 226 12.07 -8.72 5.18
N VAL A 227 11.72 -9.32 4.04
CA VAL A 227 12.38 -9.08 2.74
C VAL A 227 11.33 -8.70 1.71
N SER A 228 11.52 -7.58 1.02
CA SER A 228 10.68 -7.16 -0.11
C SER A 228 11.04 -7.93 -1.39
N LEU A 229 10.12 -7.97 -2.35
CA LEU A 229 10.33 -8.52 -3.70
C LEU A 229 11.51 -7.89 -4.45
N ASN A 230 11.83 -6.62 -4.18
CA ASN A 230 13.01 -5.96 -4.77
C ASN A 230 14.34 -6.28 -4.03
N GLY A 231 14.26 -7.01 -2.91
CA GLY A 231 15.40 -7.39 -2.09
C GLY A 231 15.72 -6.46 -0.91
N GLU A 232 14.94 -5.38 -0.67
CA GLU A 232 15.04 -4.56 0.54
C GLU A 232 14.89 -5.44 1.79
N ARG A 233 15.68 -5.16 2.83
CA ARG A 233 15.69 -5.93 4.08
C ARG A 233 15.32 -5.04 5.25
N GLY A 234 14.37 -5.53 6.06
CA GLY A 234 13.83 -4.83 7.21
C GLY A 234 14.55 -5.08 8.51
#